data_AF-A0A443SWX3-F1
#
_entry.id   AF-A0A443SWX3-F1
#
_cell.length_a   1.000
_cell.length_b   1.000
_cell.length_c   1.000
_cell.angle_alpha   90.00
_cell.angle_beta   90.00
_cell.angle_gamma   90.00
#
_symmetry.space_group_name_H-M   'P 1'
#
loop_
_entity.id
_entity.type
_entity.pdbx_description
1 polymer ?
#
loop_
_entity_poly.entity_id
_entity_poly.type
_entity_poly.pdbx_seq_one_letter_code
_entity_poly.pdbx_strand_id
1 'polypeptide(L)'
;MTLGGTPYPSIIANELFPLLNQGYRMEKPSGCSNELYSLMLSCWRDSPDERPSFKEIVDTLDDILTIATDQEYLNLYAPILDTPPSSFDSLFDRLTQERYVNTSLSKINPSYFWHLAREQQV
;
A
#
# COMPACT_ATOMS: atom_id res chain seq x y z
N MET A 1 14.12 1.48 10.63
CA MET A 1 13.78 0.18 10.10
C MET A 1 14.75 -0.87 10.61
N THR A 2 14.22 -1.92 11.24
CA THR A 2 14.99 -3.08 11.71
C THR A 2 15.12 -4.18 10.66
N LEU A 3 14.32 -4.13 9.57
CA LEU A 3 14.33 -5.06 8.43
C LEU A 3 14.40 -6.54 8.84
N GLY A 4 13.64 -6.93 9.87
CA GLY A 4 13.59 -8.31 10.38
C GLY A 4 14.53 -8.61 11.56
N GLY A 5 15.11 -7.60 12.20
CA GLY A 5 15.94 -7.77 13.40
C GLY A 5 15.21 -8.44 14.57
N THR A 6 15.96 -9.18 15.39
CA THR A 6 15.47 -9.86 16.59
C THR A 6 14.98 -8.84 17.64
N PRO A 7 13.78 -8.99 18.22
CA PRO A 7 13.31 -8.09 19.27
C PRO A 7 14.16 -8.26 20.54
N TYR A 8 14.42 -7.14 21.22
CA TYR A 8 15.22 -7.08 22.45
C TYR A 8 16.56 -7.85 22.37
N PRO A 9 17.42 -7.57 21.37
CA PRO A 9 18.58 -8.42 21.07
C PRO A 9 19.65 -8.46 22.18
N SER A 10 19.60 -7.54 23.14
CA SER A 10 20.54 -7.44 24.27
C SER A 10 19.94 -7.87 25.61
N ILE A 11 18.69 -8.35 25.64
CA ILE A 11 17.99 -8.73 26.87
C ILE A 11 17.69 -10.23 26.84
N ILE A 12 18.06 -10.91 27.91
CA ILE A 12 17.78 -12.34 28.06
C ILE A 12 16.31 -12.53 28.41
N ALA A 13 15.65 -13.57 27.88
CA ALA A 13 14.20 -13.76 27.99
C ALA A 13 13.68 -13.76 29.45
N ASN A 14 14.46 -14.24 30.42
CA ASN A 14 14.11 -14.25 31.84
C ASN A 14 14.14 -12.85 32.48
N GLU A 15 14.92 -11.91 31.94
CA GLU A 15 15.02 -10.52 32.41
C GLU A 15 14.01 -9.60 31.74
N LEU A 16 13.46 -10.02 30.60
CA LEU A 16 12.54 -9.20 29.80
C LEU A 16 11.23 -8.90 30.54
N PHE A 17 10.61 -9.90 31.18
CA PHE A 17 9.31 -9.69 31.83
C PHE A 17 9.34 -8.64 32.96
N PRO A 18 10.33 -8.67 33.89
CA PRO A 18 10.50 -7.60 34.87
C PRO A 18 10.63 -6.20 34.24
N LEU A 19 11.38 -6.07 33.15
CA LEU A 19 11.57 -4.80 32.45
C LEU A 19 10.27 -4.31 31.81
N LEU A 20 9.52 -5.21 31.15
CA LEU A 20 8.23 -4.86 30.54
C LEU A 20 7.22 -4.36 31.58
N ASN A 21 7.18 -4.98 32.77
CA ASN A 21 6.32 -4.54 33.89
C ASN A 21 6.73 -3.18 34.48
N GLN A 22 7.99 -2.77 34.29
CA GLN A 22 8.47 -1.44 34.66
C GLN A 22 8.20 -0.39 33.56
N GLY A 23 7.52 -0.79 32.48
CA GLY A 23 7.20 0.08 31.36
C GLY A 23 8.32 0.19 30.31
N TYR A 24 9.41 -0.59 30.43
CA TYR A 24 10.44 -0.61 29.40
C TYR A 24 9.86 -1.11 28.07
N ARG A 25 10.23 -0.44 26.98
CA ARG A 25 9.92 -0.83 25.59
C ARG A 25 11.17 -0.60 24.74
N MET A 26 11.28 -1.32 23.62
CA MET A 26 12.40 -1.12 22.69
C MET A 26 12.44 0.33 22.21
N GLU A 27 13.66 0.84 22.04
CA GLU A 27 13.88 2.15 21.46
C GLU A 27 13.42 2.22 19.99
N LYS A 28 13.19 3.44 19.52
CA LYS A 28 12.81 3.70 18.12
C LYS A 28 13.91 3.21 17.17
N PRO A 29 13.60 2.33 16.21
CA PRO A 29 14.58 1.91 15.21
C PRO A 29 15.09 3.08 14.34
N SER A 30 16.36 3.03 13.93
CA SER A 30 16.96 4.03 13.02
C SER A 30 16.20 4.12 11.70
N GLY A 31 15.73 5.30 11.29
CA GLY A 31 14.92 5.47 10.07
C GLY A 31 13.46 5.01 10.20
N CYS A 32 12.95 4.80 11.42
CA CYS A 32 11.51 4.75 11.68
C CYS A 32 11.00 6.17 11.98
N SER A 33 9.87 6.55 11.38
CA SER A 33 9.21 7.84 11.66
C SER A 33 8.68 7.89 13.09
N ASN A 34 8.49 9.11 13.62
CA ASN A 34 7.99 9.27 14.99
C ASN A 34 6.53 8.84 15.10
N GLU A 35 5.77 9.01 14.03
CA GLU A 35 4.35 8.67 13.92
C GLU A 35 4.19 7.16 14.00
N LEU A 36 4.99 6.42 13.23
CA LEU A 36 4.97 4.96 13.23
C LEU A 36 5.45 4.39 14.58
N TYR A 37 6.46 5.01 15.20
CA TYR A 37 6.91 4.59 16.52
C TYR A 37 5.90 4.91 17.62
N SER A 38 5.18 6.03 17.53
CA SER A 38 4.10 6.36 18.46
C SER A 38 2.96 5.34 18.35
N LEU A 39 2.62 4.88 17.14
CA LEU A 39 1.67 3.78 16.95
C LEU A 39 2.18 2.45 17.55
N MET A 40 3.48 2.14 17.44
CA MET A 40 4.06 0.97 18.13
C MET A 40 3.91 1.09 19.65
N LEU A 41 4.18 2.26 20.23
CA LEU A 41 4.02 2.50 21.67
C LEU A 41 2.55 2.38 22.13
N SER A 42 1.58 2.83 21.33
CA SER A 42 0.15 2.66 21.66
C SER A 42 -0.27 1.18 21.61
N CYS A 43 0.27 0.40 20.67
CA CYS A 43 0.08 -1.06 20.66
C CYS A 43 0.69 -1.77 21.89
N TRP A 44 1.66 -1.15 22.55
CA TRP A 44 2.36 -1.71 23.71
C TRP A 44 1.91 -1.13 25.06
N ARG A 45 0.73 -0.52 25.15
CA ARG A 45 0.14 -0.09 26.42
C ARG A 45 -0.01 -1.26 27.40
N ASP A 46 0.22 -0.97 28.69
CA ASP A 46 0.10 -1.98 29.75
C ASP A 46 -1.34 -2.46 29.88
N SER A 47 -2.29 -1.51 29.92
CA SER A 47 -3.72 -1.81 29.90
C SER A 47 -4.15 -2.28 28.50
N PRO A 48 -4.76 -3.47 28.36
CA PRO A 48 -5.28 -3.95 27.08
C PRO A 48 -6.33 -3.02 26.46
N ASP A 49 -7.15 -2.38 27.30
CA ASP A 49 -8.25 -1.51 26.85
C ASP A 49 -7.75 -0.16 26.30
N GLU A 50 -6.49 0.20 26.57
CA GLU A 50 -5.84 1.39 26.01
C GLU A 50 -5.15 1.12 24.67
N ARG A 51 -5.10 -0.14 24.22
CA ARG A 51 -4.48 -0.50 22.95
C ARG A 51 -5.47 -0.21 21.81
N PRO A 52 -5.00 0.33 20.68
CA PRO A 52 -5.86 0.55 19.53
C PRO A 52 -6.38 -0.79 19.00
N SER A 53 -7.61 -0.76 18.54
CA SER A 53 -8.18 -1.85 17.74
C SER A 53 -7.46 -1.97 16.40
N PHE A 54 -7.56 -3.13 15.76
CA PHE A 54 -7.02 -3.31 14.42
C PHE A 54 -7.57 -2.31 13.40
N LYS A 55 -8.84 -1.90 13.56
CA LYS A 55 -9.43 -0.87 12.70
C LYS A 55 -8.69 0.47 12.86
N GLU A 56 -8.48 0.91 14.09
CA GLU A 56 -7.77 2.17 14.36
C GLU A 56 -6.31 2.12 13.90
N ILE A 57 -5.66 0.96 14.02
CA ILE A 57 -4.31 0.75 13.48
C ILE A 57 -4.29 0.92 11.96
N VAL A 58 -5.24 0.31 11.25
CA VAL A 58 -5.34 0.43 9.79
C VAL A 58 -5.59 1.88 9.37
N ASP A 59 -6.57 2.54 10.00
CA ASP A 59 -6.91 3.93 9.69
C ASP A 59 -5.68 4.85 9.94
N THR A 60 -4.95 4.65 11.05
CA THR A 60 -3.74 5.43 11.35
C THR A 60 -2.61 5.18 10.35
N LEU A 61 -2.43 3.94 9.90
CA LEU A 61 -1.40 3.61 8.92
C LEU A 61 -1.71 4.24 7.55
N ASP A 62 -2.98 4.31 7.16
CA ASP A 62 -3.41 4.96 5.91
C ASP A 62 -3.08 6.47 5.92
N ASP A 63 -3.32 7.14 7.05
CA ASP A 63 -2.95 8.54 7.25
C ASP A 63 -1.43 8.74 7.15
N ILE A 64 -0.64 7.89 7.81
CA ILE A 64 0.84 7.94 7.78
C ILE A 64 1.34 7.76 6.34
N LEU A 65 0.76 6.82 5.59
CA LEU A 65 1.13 6.56 4.21
C LEU A 65 0.79 7.74 3.31
N THR A 66 -0.41 8.29 3.43
CA THR A 66 -0.86 9.46 2.65
C THR A 66 0.10 10.63 2.80
N ILE A 67 0.45 10.97 4.05
CA ILE A 67 1.40 12.06 4.35
C ILE A 67 2.78 11.77 3.76
N ALA A 68 3.25 10.52 3.84
CA ALA A 68 4.56 10.14 3.33
C ALA A 68 4.63 10.18 1.79
N THR A 69 3.53 9.84 1.09
CA THR A 69 3.49 9.80 -0.37
C THR A 69 3.16 11.13 -1.03
N ASP A 70 2.43 12.01 -0.33
CA ASP A 70 2.09 13.36 -0.83
C ASP A 70 3.33 14.25 -1.08
N GLN A 71 4.47 13.90 -0.49
CA GLN A 71 5.73 14.64 -0.66
C GLN A 71 6.55 14.24 -1.91
N GLU A 72 6.21 13.16 -2.63
CA GLU A 72 7.10 12.62 -3.68
C GLU A 72 6.43 12.20 -5.00
N TYR A 73 5.09 12.18 -5.09
CA TYR A 73 4.42 11.52 -6.24
C TYR A 73 3.93 12.41 -7.39
N LEU A 74 4.00 13.75 -7.31
CA LEU A 74 3.45 14.62 -8.37
C LEU A 74 4.35 15.80 -8.76
N ASN A 75 5.51 15.50 -9.32
CA ASN A 75 6.17 16.42 -10.26
C ASN A 75 6.22 15.80 -11.66
N LEU A 76 5.04 15.64 -12.26
CA LEU A 76 4.86 15.19 -13.65
C LEU A 76 5.14 16.30 -14.68
N TYR A 77 5.57 17.48 -14.23
CA TYR A 77 6.05 18.56 -15.09
C TYR A 77 7.57 18.49 -15.28
N ALA A 78 8.08 17.31 -15.66
CA ALA A 78 9.31 17.30 -16.44
C ALA A 78 8.96 17.94 -17.80
N PRO A 79 9.75 18.89 -18.32
CA PRO A 79 9.43 19.54 -19.59
C PRO A 79 9.26 18.45 -20.64
N ILE A 80 8.13 18.49 -21.34
CA ILE A 80 7.75 17.59 -22.43
C ILE A 80 8.94 17.50 -23.38
N LEU A 81 9.78 16.48 -23.22
CA LEU A 81 10.73 16.08 -24.24
C LEU A 81 9.87 15.36 -25.26
N ASP A 82 9.76 15.95 -26.45
CA ASP A 82 9.07 15.38 -27.61
C ASP A 82 9.59 13.96 -27.87
N THR A 83 8.97 12.96 -27.24
CA THR A 83 9.21 11.58 -27.58
C THR A 83 8.51 11.34 -28.92
N PRO A 84 9.23 10.83 -29.94
CA PRO A 84 8.59 10.52 -31.20
C PRO A 84 7.50 9.46 -30.96
N PRO A 85 6.35 9.55 -31.65
CA PRO A 85 5.24 8.64 -31.44
C PRO A 85 5.74 7.21 -31.62
N SER A 86 5.49 6.38 -30.62
CA SER A 86 5.85 4.97 -30.72
C SER A 86 5.04 4.36 -31.87
N SER A 87 5.66 3.47 -32.64
CA SER A 87 5.02 2.78 -33.77
C SER A 87 3.76 1.98 -33.40
N PHE A 88 3.46 1.86 -32.11
CA PHE A 88 2.26 1.21 -31.59
C PHE A 88 1.02 2.11 -31.63
N ASP A 89 1.17 3.44 -31.49
CA ASP A 89 0.03 4.38 -31.50
C ASP A 89 -0.64 4.47 -32.88
N SER A 90 0.16 4.46 -33.95
CA SER A 90 -0.37 4.44 -35.33
C SER A 90 -1.09 3.13 -35.68
N LEU A 91 -0.83 2.06 -34.95
CA LEU A 91 -1.47 0.74 -35.13
C LEU A 91 -2.80 0.69 -34.36
N PHE A 92 -2.86 1.31 -33.18
CA PHE A 92 -4.07 1.40 -32.38
C PHE A 92 -5.15 2.24 -33.07
N ASP A 93 -4.79 3.36 -33.70
CA ASP A 93 -5.72 4.20 -34.48
C ASP A 93 -6.34 3.49 -35.68
N ARG A 94 -5.61 2.54 -36.31
CA ARG A 94 -6.17 1.74 -37.42
C ARG A 94 -7.18 0.71 -36.92
N LEU A 95 -6.92 0.12 -35.75
CA LEU A 95 -7.77 -0.91 -35.16
C LEU A 95 -9.05 -0.34 -34.52
N THR A 96 -8.98 0.87 -33.95
CA THR A 96 -10.17 1.57 -33.42
C THR A 96 -11.09 2.03 -34.55
N GLN A 97 -10.53 2.51 -35.66
CA GLN A 97 -11.30 2.89 -36.85
C GLN A 97 -12.07 1.68 -37.42
N GLU A 98 -11.42 0.52 -37.61
CA GLU A 98 -12.10 -0.69 -38.11
C GLU A 98 -13.13 -1.26 -37.12
N ARG A 99 -12.92 -1.10 -35.82
CA ARG A 99 -13.85 -1.61 -34.80
C ARG A 99 -15.09 -0.73 -34.65
N TYR A 100 -14.98 0.58 -34.91
CA TYR A 100 -16.11 1.51 -34.85
C TYR A 100 -17.07 1.33 -36.03
N VAL A 101 -16.59 1.06 -37.25
CA VAL A 101 -17.48 0.81 -38.41
C VAL A 101 -18.24 -0.52 -38.28
N ASN A 102 -17.62 -1.52 -37.64
CA ASN A 102 -18.18 -2.86 -37.51
C ASN A 102 -19.13 -3.04 -36.32
N THR A 103 -19.24 -2.05 -35.43
CA THR A 103 -20.10 -2.14 -34.24
C THR A 103 -21.27 -1.16 -34.33
N SER A 104 -22.20 -1.44 -35.24
CA SER A 104 -23.56 -0.86 -35.17
C SER A 104 -24.18 -1.21 -33.82
N LEU A 105 -24.39 -0.19 -32.98
CA LEU A 105 -24.85 -0.26 -31.59
C LEU A 105 -26.30 -0.77 -31.50
N SER A 106 -26.51 -2.08 -31.64
CA SER A 106 -27.78 -2.71 -31.27
C SER A 106 -27.72 -4.17 -30.80
N LYS A 107 -26.54 -4.83 -30.71
CA LYS A 107 -26.50 -6.28 -30.43
C LYS A 107 -25.38 -6.81 -29.53
N ILE A 108 -24.97 -6.09 -28.48
CA ILE A 108 -24.16 -6.73 -27.42
C ILE A 108 -25.08 -6.98 -26.23
N ASN A 109 -25.47 -8.25 -26.07
CA ASN A 109 -26.28 -8.74 -24.95
C ASN A 109 -25.39 -8.84 -23.69
N PRO A 110 -25.75 -8.19 -22.56
CA PRO A 110 -24.97 -8.19 -21.32
C PRO A 110 -24.67 -9.57 -20.73
N SER A 111 -25.39 -10.63 -21.14
CA SER A 111 -25.21 -11.99 -20.61
C SER A 111 -23.87 -12.65 -21.00
N TYR A 112 -23.19 -12.17 -22.04
CA TYR A 112 -21.92 -12.79 -22.49
C TYR A 112 -20.71 -12.47 -21.60
N PHE A 113 -20.77 -11.43 -20.77
CA PHE A 113 -19.67 -11.08 -19.87
C PHE A 113 -19.47 -12.09 -18.73
N TRP A 114 -20.54 -12.74 -18.27
CA TRP A 114 -20.46 -13.72 -17.18
C TRP A 114 -19.80 -15.04 -17.59
N HIS A 115 -19.86 -15.40 -18.87
CA HIS A 115 -19.28 -16.66 -19.34
C HIS A 115 -17.76 -16.60 -19.50
N LEU A 116 -17.19 -15.44 -19.86
CA LEU A 116 -15.75 -15.25 -20.01
C LEU A 116 -15.00 -15.17 -18.66
N ALA A 117 -15.67 -14.77 -17.58
CA ALA A 117 -15.07 -14.69 -16.26
C ALA A 117 -14.87 -16.07 -15.58
N ARG A 118 -15.47 -17.14 -16.12
CA ARG A 118 -15.43 -18.49 -15.51
C ARG A 118 -14.31 -19.39 -16.07
N GLU A 119 -13.61 -18.96 -17.12
CA GLU A 119 -12.66 -19.82 -17.85
C GLU A 119 -11.17 -19.52 -17.55
N GLN A 120 -10.88 -18.73 -16.50
CA GLN A 120 -9.50 -18.40 -16.07
C GLN A 120 -9.15 -18.92 -14.66
N GLN A 121 -9.88 -19.93 -14.15
CA GLN A 121 -9.44 -20.71 -12.99
C GLN A 121 -9.72 -22.20 -13.21
N VAL A 122 -8.89 -22.86 -14.04
CA VAL A 122 -8.26 -24.17 -13.78
C VAL A 122 -6.93 -24.21 -14.52
#